data_AF-A0A2T3Z181-F1
#
_entry.id   AF-A0A2T3Z181-F1
#
_cell.length_a   1.000
_cell.length_b   1.000
_cell.length_c   1.000
_cell.angle_alpha   90.00
_cell.angle_beta   90.00
_cell.angle_gamma   90.00
#
_symmetry.space_group_name_H-M   'P 1'
#
loop_
_entity.id
_entity.type
_entity.pdbx_description
1 polymer ?
#
loop_
_entity_poly.entity_id
_entity_poly.type
_entity_poly.pdbx_seq_one_letter_code
_entity_poly.pdbx_strand_id
1 'polypeptide(L)'
;MVRNAVSALTDDPLLVHDLHLNDDEPVPHQRQFTPFREEWGETNQFGFGGTSICEVDYDKAVGAVFFLVNDHENYRSAGVARVEVIEGVPTITQRLGDRGWWWDCSEVAKYGDIAAYRDVNSEYIYIWGHPPNWVTEWPHTEYIYQARVKAADAFNLDAYEYWWGKEKGWRTEVLTEHNAETAVMWGAGQGQVVYSEYFKCYIYVHLNLDGPKVALRTAPKPEGPWSQDKEVYEATPIDGGFVYAGVAYPYLDETGKTLTIAYTNNNHTQVIKVTFE
;
A
#
# COMPACT_ATOMS: atom_id res chain seq x y z
N MET A 1 18.12 -11.19 -4.18
CA MET A 1 18.08 -9.77 -4.58
C MET A 1 16.63 -9.34 -4.48
N VAL A 2 16.30 -8.43 -3.56
CA VAL A 2 14.94 -7.91 -3.45
C VAL A 2 14.82 -6.78 -4.47
N ARG A 3 13.97 -6.93 -5.48
CA ARG A 3 13.69 -5.87 -6.45
C ARG A 3 12.26 -5.39 -6.22
N ASN A 4 12.09 -4.13 -5.84
CA ASN A 4 10.84 -3.44 -6.08
C ASN A 4 10.96 -2.76 -7.45
N ALA A 5 10.06 -3.05 -8.36
CA ALA A 5 10.06 -2.52 -9.71
C ALA A 5 8.76 -1.75 -9.96
N VAL A 6 8.70 -1.03 -11.08
CA VAL A 6 7.50 -0.32 -11.50
C VAL A 6 7.20 -0.64 -12.96
N SER A 7 5.96 -1.04 -13.21
CA SER A 7 5.45 -1.34 -14.55
C SER A 7 4.16 -0.57 -14.76
N ALA A 8 3.90 -0.15 -15.99
CA ALA A 8 2.61 0.43 -16.37
C ALA A 8 1.62 -0.70 -16.70
N LEU A 9 0.41 -0.61 -16.16
CA LEU A 9 -0.69 -1.48 -16.56
C LEU A 9 -1.18 -1.11 -17.96
N THR A 10 -1.78 -2.07 -18.66
CA THR A 10 -2.46 -1.84 -19.94
C THR A 10 -3.97 -2.02 -19.79
N ASP A 11 -4.72 -1.81 -20.88
CA ASP A 11 -6.16 -2.11 -20.94
C ASP A 11 -6.43 -3.63 -20.83
N ASP A 12 -5.44 -4.47 -21.13
CA ASP A 12 -5.46 -5.90 -20.81
C ASP A 12 -4.82 -6.10 -19.43
N PRO A 13 -5.59 -6.51 -18.39
CA PRO A 13 -5.05 -6.67 -17.05
C PRO A 13 -4.04 -7.83 -16.93
N LEU A 14 -3.86 -8.64 -17.98
CA LEU A 14 -2.86 -9.69 -18.05
C LEU A 14 -1.52 -9.21 -18.62
N LEU A 15 -1.45 -7.97 -19.10
CA LEU A 15 -0.27 -7.39 -19.72
C LEU A 15 0.18 -6.13 -18.97
N VAL A 16 1.49 -6.05 -18.77
CA VAL A 16 2.17 -4.88 -18.21
C VAL A 16 3.32 -4.45 -19.13
N HIS A 17 3.67 -3.18 -19.07
CA HIS A 17 4.87 -2.64 -19.68
C HIS A 17 5.88 -2.29 -18.59
N ASP A 18 6.97 -3.04 -18.54
CA ASP A 18 8.05 -2.78 -17.59
C ASP A 18 8.71 -1.42 -17.85
N LEU A 19 8.82 -0.62 -16.79
CA LEU A 19 9.49 0.67 -16.83
C LEU A 19 10.85 0.60 -16.12
N HIS A 20 11.63 1.68 -16.21
CA HIS A 20 12.96 1.77 -15.58
C HIS A 20 13.90 0.64 -16.00
N LEU A 21 13.95 0.30 -17.28
CA LEU A 21 14.83 -0.76 -17.77
C LEU A 21 16.31 -0.32 -17.74
N ASN A 22 17.21 -1.28 -17.51
CA ASN A 22 18.64 -1.10 -17.68
C ASN A 22 19.07 -1.35 -19.14
N ASP A 23 20.37 -1.30 -19.40
CA ASP A 23 20.95 -1.45 -20.73
C ASP A 23 21.49 -2.88 -20.98
N ASP A 24 20.96 -3.89 -20.25
CA ASP A 24 21.39 -5.28 -20.40
C ASP A 24 20.97 -5.86 -21.76
N GLU A 25 21.79 -6.76 -22.30
CA GLU A 25 21.58 -7.46 -23.57
C GLU A 25 21.61 -8.98 -23.36
N PRO A 26 20.75 -9.78 -24.04
CA PRO A 26 19.77 -9.37 -25.06
C PRO A 26 18.42 -8.92 -24.47
N VAL A 27 18.26 -8.98 -23.15
CA VAL A 27 17.00 -8.64 -22.47
C VAL A 27 17.30 -7.61 -21.36
N PRO A 28 16.80 -6.38 -21.51
CA PRO A 28 16.80 -5.40 -20.44
C PRO A 28 16.03 -5.87 -19.21
N HIS A 29 16.48 -5.50 -18.03
CA HIS A 29 15.82 -5.79 -16.76
C HIS A 29 15.42 -4.50 -16.04
N GLN A 30 14.32 -4.54 -15.29
CA GLN A 30 13.91 -3.41 -14.45
C GLN A 30 14.96 -3.11 -13.39
N ARG A 31 15.28 -1.81 -13.26
CA ARG A 31 16.02 -1.24 -12.15
C ARG A 31 15.11 -1.18 -10.92
N GLN A 32 15.75 -1.01 -9.76
CA GLN A 32 15.03 -0.86 -8.51
C GLN A 32 14.30 0.50 -8.47
N PHE A 33 12.98 0.47 -8.27
CA PHE A 33 12.16 1.67 -8.21
C PHE A 33 12.51 2.55 -6.99
N THR A 34 12.79 1.93 -5.84
CA THR A 34 13.34 2.60 -4.66
C THR A 34 14.81 2.28 -4.53
N PRO A 35 15.72 3.12 -5.06
CA PRO A 35 17.15 2.84 -5.01
C PRO A 35 17.65 2.86 -3.56
N PHE A 36 18.47 1.86 -3.21
CA PHE A 36 19.21 1.87 -1.95
C PHE A 36 20.23 3.02 -1.95
N ARG A 37 20.53 3.56 -0.76
CA ARG A 37 21.55 4.59 -0.57
C ARG A 37 22.60 4.15 0.44
N GLU A 38 23.83 4.01 -0.04
CA GLU A 38 24.98 3.62 0.79
C GLU A 38 25.24 4.60 1.93
N GLU A 39 24.96 5.90 1.73
CA GLU A 39 25.06 6.94 2.76
C GLU A 39 24.13 6.71 3.97
N TRP A 40 23.07 5.92 3.79
CA TRP A 40 22.15 5.50 4.85
C TRP A 40 22.44 4.09 5.38
N GLY A 41 23.53 3.46 4.91
CA GLY A 41 23.93 2.10 5.25
C GLY A 41 23.08 1.03 4.57
N GLU A 42 22.31 1.38 3.55
CA GLU A 42 21.49 0.45 2.80
C GLU A 42 22.32 -0.28 1.74
N THR A 43 21.95 -1.51 1.43
CA THR A 43 22.60 -2.35 0.43
C THR A 43 21.56 -3.04 -0.45
N ASN A 44 22.00 -3.80 -1.45
CA ASN A 44 21.13 -4.64 -2.27
C ASN A 44 20.42 -5.79 -1.51
N GLN A 45 20.67 -5.95 -0.21
CA GLN A 45 19.94 -6.87 0.68
C GLN A 45 18.73 -6.20 1.34
N PHE A 46 18.65 -4.87 1.31
CA PHE A 46 17.50 -4.15 1.85
C PHE A 46 16.32 -4.28 0.89
N GLY A 47 15.22 -4.82 1.40
CA GLY A 47 13.96 -4.87 0.69
C GLY A 47 13.18 -3.57 0.86
N PHE A 48 12.46 -3.19 -0.19
CA PHE A 48 11.53 -2.07 -0.13
C PHE A 48 10.13 -2.59 -0.45
N GLY A 49 9.26 -2.61 0.56
CA GLY A 49 7.84 -2.87 0.37
C GLY A 49 7.15 -1.56 0.03
N GLY A 50 6.30 -1.52 -0.99
CA GLY A 50 5.48 -0.36 -1.30
C GLY A 50 4.07 -0.80 -1.59
N THR A 51 3.08 0.01 -1.21
CA THR A 51 1.67 -0.31 -1.43
C THR A 51 1.11 0.38 -2.66
N SER A 52 1.21 1.70 -2.75
CA SER A 52 0.62 2.46 -3.86
C SER A 52 1.37 3.77 -4.11
N ILE A 53 1.38 4.20 -5.38
CA ILE A 53 1.74 5.57 -5.78
C ILE A 53 0.44 6.38 -5.74
N CYS A 54 0.38 7.37 -4.87
CA CYS A 54 -0.74 8.28 -4.71
C CYS A 54 -0.48 9.59 -5.45
N GLU A 55 -1.42 10.03 -6.29
CA GLU A 55 -1.34 11.33 -6.93
C GLU A 55 -1.34 12.47 -5.88
N VAL A 56 -0.43 13.43 -6.06
CA VAL A 56 -0.28 14.62 -5.22
C VAL A 56 -0.62 15.88 -6.00
N ASP A 57 -0.11 15.99 -7.23
CA ASP A 57 -0.34 17.13 -8.13
C ASP A 57 -0.34 16.62 -9.58
N TYR A 58 -1.53 16.51 -10.16
CA TYR A 58 -1.73 16.02 -11.53
C TYR A 58 -1.01 16.89 -12.57
N ASP A 59 -1.17 18.21 -12.49
CA ASP A 59 -0.64 19.15 -13.47
C ASP A 59 0.90 19.14 -13.49
N LYS A 60 1.52 18.87 -12.35
CA LYS A 60 2.98 18.73 -12.23
C LYS A 60 3.47 17.29 -12.36
N ALA A 61 2.58 16.34 -12.59
CA ALA A 61 2.88 14.90 -12.64
C ALA A 61 3.67 14.42 -11.41
N VAL A 62 3.22 14.83 -10.23
CA VAL A 62 3.84 14.49 -8.94
C VAL A 62 2.94 13.53 -8.16
N GLY A 63 3.56 12.48 -7.62
CA GLY A 63 2.94 11.56 -6.68
C GLY A 63 3.78 11.34 -5.43
N ALA A 64 3.20 10.63 -4.47
CA ALA A 64 3.87 10.13 -3.27
C ALA A 64 3.78 8.61 -3.26
N VAL A 65 4.88 7.94 -2.91
CA VAL A 65 4.86 6.50 -2.59
C VAL A 65 5.19 6.33 -1.11
N PHE A 66 4.38 5.52 -0.45
CA PHE A 66 4.61 5.09 0.93
C PHE A 66 5.27 3.72 0.91
N PHE A 67 6.35 3.59 1.68
CA PHE A 67 7.19 2.41 1.62
C PHE A 67 7.69 1.97 2.99
N LEU A 68 8.03 0.68 3.08
CA LEU A 68 8.80 0.07 4.13
C LEU A 68 10.24 -0.14 3.70
N VAL A 69 11.13 -0.08 4.67
CA VAL A 69 12.52 -0.52 4.57
C VAL A 69 12.65 -1.81 5.39
N ASN A 70 12.95 -2.91 4.71
CA ASN A 70 13.12 -4.24 5.28
C ASN A 70 14.60 -4.62 5.25
N ASP A 71 15.12 -5.05 6.40
CA ASP A 71 16.46 -5.60 6.56
C ASP A 71 16.35 -7.04 7.10
N HIS A 72 16.48 -8.05 6.23
CA HIS A 72 16.39 -9.47 6.60
C HIS A 72 15.11 -9.85 7.38
N GLU A 73 13.94 -9.51 6.82
CA GLU A 73 12.61 -9.71 7.43
C GLU A 73 12.33 -8.85 8.67
N ASN A 74 13.25 -7.94 9.02
CA ASN A 74 13.01 -6.92 10.01
C ASN A 74 12.52 -5.64 9.32
N TYR A 75 11.23 -5.31 9.49
CA TYR A 75 10.65 -4.05 9.05
C TYR A 75 11.18 -2.90 9.91
N ARG A 76 12.33 -2.38 9.53
CA ARG A 76 13.10 -1.41 10.31
C ARG A 76 12.40 -0.05 10.39
N SER A 77 11.90 0.42 9.25
CA SER A 77 11.34 1.76 9.14
C SER A 77 10.33 1.85 8.00
N ALA A 78 9.54 2.93 8.03
CA ALA A 78 8.63 3.31 6.97
C ALA A 78 8.82 4.79 6.59
N GLY A 79 8.35 5.17 5.42
CA GLY A 79 8.49 6.55 4.96
C GLY A 79 7.67 6.89 3.73
N VAL A 80 7.87 8.12 3.27
CA VAL A 80 7.25 8.68 2.08
C VAL A 80 8.33 9.19 1.14
N ALA A 81 8.14 8.95 -0.15
CA ALA A 81 9.01 9.45 -1.20
C ALA A 81 8.22 10.23 -2.25
N ARG A 82 8.82 11.31 -2.73
CA ARG A 82 8.36 12.06 -3.90
C ARG A 82 8.64 11.26 -5.15
N VAL A 83 7.60 11.08 -5.95
CA VAL A 83 7.63 10.48 -7.28
C VAL A 83 7.33 11.57 -8.30
N GLU A 84 8.15 11.71 -9.31
CA GLU A 84 7.91 12.61 -10.45
C GLU A 84 7.92 11.80 -11.74
N VAL A 85 7.02 12.12 -12.67
CA VAL A 85 7.03 11.49 -13.99
C VAL A 85 8.09 12.19 -14.85
N ILE A 86 9.23 11.52 -15.04
CA ILE A 86 10.35 12.00 -15.84
C ILE A 86 10.37 11.19 -17.13
N GLU A 87 10.26 11.87 -18.28
CA GLU A 87 10.24 11.23 -19.61
C GLU A 87 9.17 10.12 -19.72
N GLY A 88 8.00 10.33 -19.09
CA GLY A 88 6.90 9.38 -19.08
C GLY A 88 7.03 8.24 -18.07
N VAL A 89 8.07 8.25 -17.23
CA VAL A 89 8.34 7.20 -16.24
C VAL A 89 8.25 7.74 -14.81
N PRO A 90 7.38 7.18 -13.93
CA PRO A 90 7.36 7.53 -12.52
C PRO A 90 8.71 7.23 -11.86
N THR A 91 9.35 8.22 -11.28
CA THR A 91 10.71 8.13 -10.75
C THR A 91 10.75 8.71 -9.34
N ILE A 92 11.31 7.95 -8.37
CA ILE A 92 11.56 8.51 -7.04
C ILE A 92 12.68 9.55 -7.13
N THR A 93 12.35 10.81 -6.84
CA THR A 93 13.32 11.92 -6.85
C THR A 93 13.80 12.30 -5.47
N GLN A 94 13.01 12.00 -4.42
CA GLN A 94 13.38 12.29 -3.04
C GLN A 94 12.73 11.31 -2.08
N ARG A 95 13.50 10.72 -1.16
CA ARG A 95 12.97 10.06 0.05
C ARG A 95 13.04 11.04 1.22
N LEU A 96 11.97 11.14 2.00
CA LEU A 96 11.89 12.10 3.10
C LEU A 96 12.39 11.52 4.43
N GLY A 97 12.76 12.41 5.34
CA GLY A 97 13.38 12.11 6.63
C GLY A 97 14.91 12.04 6.56
N ASP A 98 15.56 12.18 7.71
CA ASP A 98 17.03 12.36 7.81
C ASP A 98 17.84 11.18 7.25
N ARG A 99 17.23 9.99 7.21
CA ARG A 99 17.83 8.75 6.69
C ARG A 99 17.06 8.18 5.50
N GLY A 100 16.27 9.02 4.82
CA GLY A 100 15.40 8.59 3.72
C GLY A 100 14.25 7.69 4.17
N TRP A 101 13.86 7.80 5.44
CA TRP A 101 12.65 7.27 6.05
C TRP A 101 12.31 8.12 7.27
N TRP A 102 11.08 7.97 7.78
CA TRP A 102 10.56 8.83 8.84
C TRP A 102 10.01 8.06 10.04
N TRP A 103 9.12 7.10 9.81
CA TRP A 103 8.54 6.30 10.88
C TRP A 103 9.51 5.20 11.32
N ASP A 104 9.94 5.25 12.57
CA ASP A 104 10.67 4.15 13.20
C ASP A 104 9.69 3.05 13.61
N CYS A 105 9.68 1.94 12.87
CA CYS A 105 8.75 0.83 13.09
C CYS A 105 9.00 0.11 14.43
N SER A 106 10.11 0.39 15.13
CA SER A 106 10.34 -0.06 16.50
C SER A 106 9.59 0.77 17.55
N GLU A 107 8.97 1.89 17.16
CA GLU A 107 8.22 2.76 18.07
C GLU A 107 6.76 2.90 17.63
N VAL A 108 6.52 3.05 16.33
CA VAL A 108 5.23 3.41 15.75
C VAL A 108 4.76 2.40 14.72
N ALA A 109 3.48 2.48 14.35
CA ALA A 109 2.89 1.61 13.33
C ALA A 109 3.63 1.73 11.97
N LYS A 110 3.59 0.65 11.19
CA LYS A 110 4.28 0.47 9.91
C LYS A 110 3.56 1.18 8.76
N TYR A 111 3.27 2.47 8.90
CA TYR A 111 2.42 3.21 7.96
C TYR A 111 2.90 3.07 6.51
N GLY A 112 2.03 2.50 5.66
CA GLY A 112 2.25 2.33 4.23
C GLY A 112 2.49 0.89 3.80
N ASP A 113 2.51 -0.07 4.72
CA ASP A 113 2.70 -1.49 4.41
C ASP A 113 1.42 -2.24 4.05
N ILE A 114 0.29 -1.79 4.57
CA ILE A 114 -1.03 -2.37 4.28
C ILE A 114 -1.60 -1.77 3.00
N ALA A 115 -1.76 -0.45 2.96
CA ALA A 115 -2.31 0.28 1.83
C ALA A 115 -1.95 1.77 1.91
N ALA A 116 -2.03 2.45 0.76
CA ALA A 116 -2.12 3.90 0.68
C ALA A 116 -3.18 4.27 -0.37
N TYR A 117 -3.97 5.30 -0.12
CA TYR A 117 -5.10 5.67 -0.97
C TYR A 117 -5.29 7.18 -1.03
N ARG A 118 -5.19 7.75 -2.24
CA ARG A 118 -5.62 9.12 -2.52
C ARG A 118 -7.13 9.12 -2.64
N ASP A 119 -7.80 9.69 -1.64
CA ASP A 119 -9.25 9.69 -1.59
C ASP A 119 -9.85 10.63 -2.64
N VAL A 120 -10.79 10.09 -3.44
CA VAL A 120 -11.49 10.83 -4.48
C VAL A 120 -12.54 11.77 -3.91
N ASN A 121 -12.99 11.53 -2.68
CA ASN A 121 -14.04 12.32 -2.01
C ASN A 121 -13.49 13.36 -1.02
N SER A 122 -12.16 13.51 -0.91
CA SER A 122 -11.53 14.50 -0.04
C SER A 122 -10.16 14.94 -0.58
N GLU A 123 -9.49 15.83 0.16
CA GLU A 123 -8.12 16.28 -0.14
C GLU A 123 -7.04 15.36 0.45
N TYR A 124 -7.42 14.27 1.13
CA TYR A 124 -6.49 13.44 1.89
C TYR A 124 -5.93 12.25 1.11
N ILE A 125 -4.70 11.88 1.45
CA ILE A 125 -4.15 10.55 1.25
C ILE A 125 -4.25 9.84 2.60
N TYR A 126 -4.81 8.63 2.60
CA TYR A 126 -4.91 7.76 3.76
C TYR A 126 -3.85 6.66 3.66
N ILE A 127 -3.24 6.33 4.79
CA ILE A 127 -2.14 5.38 4.90
C ILE A 127 -2.46 4.39 6.02
N TRP A 128 -2.38 3.10 5.73
CA TRP A 128 -2.63 2.03 6.70
C TRP A 128 -1.32 1.31 7.04
N GLY A 129 -1.18 0.92 8.30
CA GLY A 129 0.02 0.28 8.83
C GLY A 129 -0.28 -0.85 9.81
N HIS A 130 0.46 -1.95 9.74
CA HIS A 130 0.53 -2.94 10.83
C HIS A 130 1.08 -2.33 12.13
N PRO A 131 0.93 -3.01 13.28
CA PRO A 131 1.45 -2.52 14.56
C PRO A 131 2.97 -2.35 14.57
N PRO A 132 3.53 -1.58 15.53
CA PRO A 132 4.97 -1.51 15.76
C PRO A 132 5.60 -2.88 16.04
N ASN A 133 6.92 -2.99 15.88
CA ASN A 133 7.67 -4.24 16.04
C ASN A 133 7.64 -4.83 17.47
N TRP A 134 7.38 -4.01 18.49
CA TRP A 134 7.23 -4.48 19.88
C TRP A 134 5.89 -5.15 20.17
N VAL A 135 4.90 -5.03 19.27
CA VAL A 135 3.63 -5.76 19.37
C VAL A 135 3.81 -7.14 18.76
N THR A 136 3.91 -8.16 19.61
CA THR A 136 4.20 -9.54 19.18
C THR A 136 3.12 -10.56 19.53
N GLU A 137 2.08 -10.15 20.27
CA GLU A 137 1.05 -11.06 20.77
C GLU A 137 -0.23 -10.99 19.94
N TRP A 138 -0.79 -12.15 19.59
CA TRP A 138 -2.12 -12.25 18.99
C TRP A 138 -3.19 -11.94 20.06
N PRO A 139 -4.27 -11.20 19.73
CA PRO A 139 -4.68 -10.73 18.41
C PRO A 139 -4.11 -9.38 18.00
N HIS A 140 -3.20 -8.80 18.80
CA HIS A 140 -2.75 -7.41 18.61
C HIS A 140 -1.87 -7.22 17.38
N THR A 141 -1.16 -8.27 16.95
CA THR A 141 -0.37 -8.31 15.70
C THR A 141 -1.20 -8.01 14.45
N GLU A 142 -2.51 -8.25 14.52
CA GLU A 142 -3.43 -8.13 13.39
C GLU A 142 -4.18 -6.79 13.34
N TYR A 143 -3.95 -5.88 14.30
CA TYR A 143 -4.57 -4.55 14.27
C TYR A 143 -3.94 -3.64 13.21
N ILE A 144 -4.77 -2.90 12.50
CA ILE A 144 -4.33 -1.95 11.49
C ILE A 144 -4.59 -0.53 11.97
N TYR A 145 -3.55 0.30 11.93
CA TYR A 145 -3.58 1.71 12.31
C TYR A 145 -3.56 2.60 11.07
N GLN A 146 -3.93 3.87 11.23
CA GLN A 146 -4.10 4.78 10.11
C GLN A 146 -3.45 6.14 10.37
N ALA A 147 -2.78 6.65 9.34
CA ALA A 147 -2.37 8.04 9.22
C ALA A 147 -3.03 8.66 7.99
N ARG A 148 -3.08 9.99 7.91
CA ARG A 148 -3.48 10.72 6.71
C ARG A 148 -2.73 12.03 6.58
N VAL A 149 -2.68 12.54 5.37
CA VAL A 149 -2.13 13.87 5.06
C VAL A 149 -2.92 14.46 3.91
N LYS A 150 -3.04 15.78 3.83
CA LYS A 150 -3.53 16.42 2.60
C LYS A 150 -2.56 16.13 1.47
N ALA A 151 -3.06 15.82 0.27
CA ALA A 151 -2.23 15.48 -0.86
C ALA A 151 -1.21 16.59 -1.17
N ALA A 152 -1.65 17.85 -1.13
CA ALA A 152 -0.81 19.03 -1.33
C ALA A 152 0.33 19.17 -0.29
N ASP A 153 0.15 18.57 0.90
CA ASP A 153 1.09 18.62 2.02
C ASP A 153 1.83 17.29 2.20
N ALA A 154 1.73 16.34 1.27
CA ALA A 154 2.30 14.99 1.40
C ALA A 154 3.83 14.95 1.61
N PHE A 155 4.52 16.06 1.35
CA PHE A 155 5.96 16.19 1.57
C PHE A 155 6.35 17.04 2.79
N ASN A 156 5.36 17.48 3.56
CA ASN A 156 5.55 18.15 4.85
C ASN A 156 5.28 17.13 5.97
N LEU A 157 6.34 16.63 6.61
CA LEU A 157 6.21 15.61 7.65
C LEU A 157 5.42 16.10 8.88
N ASP A 158 5.40 17.41 9.15
CA ASP A 158 4.64 17.99 10.25
C ASP A 158 3.12 18.12 9.97
N ALA A 159 2.68 17.84 8.74
CA ALA A 159 1.28 17.99 8.32
C ALA A 159 0.42 16.72 8.48
N TYR A 160 1.04 15.59 8.86
CA TYR A 160 0.31 14.33 8.98
C TYR A 160 -0.53 14.29 10.25
N GLU A 161 -1.66 13.62 10.13
CA GLU A 161 -2.56 13.32 11.22
C GLU A 161 -2.66 11.81 11.41
N TYR A 162 -2.83 11.37 12.65
CA TYR A 162 -2.92 9.99 13.06
C TYR A 162 -4.28 9.73 13.68
N TRP A 163 -4.82 8.53 13.46
CA TRP A 163 -6.10 8.15 14.02
C TRP A 163 -5.94 7.70 15.48
N TRP A 164 -6.56 8.42 16.42
CA TRP A 164 -6.53 8.10 17.86
C TRP A 164 -7.80 7.40 18.34
N GLY A 165 -8.50 6.71 17.45
CA GLY A 165 -9.76 6.07 17.76
C GLY A 165 -10.96 7.00 17.70
N LYS A 166 -12.17 6.42 17.77
CA LYS A 166 -13.43 7.15 17.57
C LYS A 166 -13.67 8.27 18.59
N GLU A 167 -13.18 8.11 19.81
CA GLU A 167 -13.34 9.10 20.88
C GLU A 167 -12.46 10.34 20.65
N LYS A 168 -11.21 10.14 20.23
CA LYS A 168 -10.22 11.23 20.10
C LYS A 168 -10.13 11.81 18.68
N GLY A 169 -10.47 11.03 17.66
CA GLY A 169 -10.42 11.40 16.25
C GLY A 169 -9.00 11.53 15.69
N TRP A 170 -8.87 12.32 14.62
CA TRP A 170 -7.59 12.66 14.01
C TRP A 170 -6.79 13.65 14.86
N ARG A 171 -5.49 13.45 14.95
CA ARG A 171 -4.56 14.23 15.78
C ARG A 171 -3.21 14.39 15.10
N THR A 172 -2.53 15.50 15.33
CA THR A 172 -1.16 15.71 14.82
C THR A 172 -0.12 14.97 15.66
N GLU A 173 -0.46 14.60 16.91
CA GLU A 173 0.39 13.74 17.72
C GLU A 173 0.48 12.33 17.12
N VAL A 174 1.70 11.81 16.95
CA VAL A 174 1.91 10.45 16.48
C VAL A 174 1.29 9.45 17.45
N LEU A 175 0.51 8.51 16.93
CA LEU A 175 -0.17 7.50 17.75
C LEU A 175 0.84 6.67 18.55
N THR A 176 0.70 6.67 19.87
CA THR A 176 1.50 5.86 20.80
C THR A 176 0.70 4.73 21.44
N GLU A 177 -0.63 4.77 21.36
CA GLU A 177 -1.55 3.77 21.94
C GLU A 177 -1.99 2.78 20.84
N HIS A 178 -1.49 1.55 20.87
CA HIS A 178 -1.75 0.53 19.84
C HIS A 178 -2.63 -0.58 20.39
N ASN A 179 -3.95 -0.47 20.20
CA ASN A 179 -4.95 -1.41 20.68
C ASN A 179 -6.23 -1.36 19.82
N ALA A 180 -7.25 -2.14 20.18
CA ALA A 180 -8.50 -2.23 19.43
C ALA A 180 -9.27 -0.89 19.30
N GLU A 181 -9.15 0.02 20.26
CA GLU A 181 -9.87 1.30 20.26
C GLU A 181 -9.26 2.31 19.27
N THR A 182 -7.96 2.18 19.00
CA THR A 182 -7.20 3.04 18.08
C THR A 182 -6.98 2.40 16.71
N ALA A 183 -7.32 1.12 16.54
CA ALA A 183 -7.29 0.43 15.26
C ALA A 183 -8.50 0.80 14.37
N VAL A 184 -8.30 0.80 13.05
CA VAL A 184 -9.37 0.99 12.05
C VAL A 184 -9.85 -0.33 11.45
N MET A 185 -8.98 -1.35 11.43
CA MET A 185 -9.28 -2.70 10.95
C MET A 185 -8.55 -3.74 11.81
N TRP A 186 -8.98 -4.99 11.70
CA TRP A 186 -8.30 -6.16 12.29
C TRP A 186 -8.21 -7.29 11.27
N GLY A 187 -7.10 -8.01 11.24
CA GLY A 187 -6.90 -9.21 10.42
C GLY A 187 -7.02 -8.94 8.93
N ALA A 188 -6.23 -8.00 8.45
CA ALA A 188 -6.15 -7.61 7.05
C ALA A 188 -4.68 -7.62 6.61
N GLY A 189 -4.38 -8.28 5.49
CA GLY A 189 -3.05 -8.24 4.88
C GLY A 189 -2.88 -7.04 3.95
N GLN A 190 -1.73 -6.93 3.27
CA GLN A 190 -1.50 -5.92 2.23
C GLN A 190 -2.58 -5.98 1.13
N GLY A 191 -3.03 -4.82 0.68
CA GLY A 191 -4.09 -4.72 -0.32
C GLY A 191 -4.27 -3.33 -0.89
N GLN A 192 -5.48 -3.04 -1.37
CA GLN A 192 -5.84 -1.74 -1.95
C GLN A 192 -7.24 -1.30 -1.56
N VAL A 193 -7.36 -0.03 -1.19
CA VAL A 193 -8.65 0.65 -1.00
C VAL A 193 -9.05 1.35 -2.30
N VAL A 194 -10.32 1.24 -2.67
CA VAL A 194 -10.95 1.97 -3.77
C VAL A 194 -12.31 2.50 -3.35
N TYR A 195 -12.79 3.58 -3.96
CA TYR A 195 -14.18 4.00 -3.82
C TYR A 195 -15.03 3.34 -4.90
N SER A 196 -16.15 2.73 -4.51
CA SER A 196 -17.10 2.11 -5.44
C SER A 196 -18.23 3.08 -5.76
N GLU A 197 -18.29 3.51 -7.03
CA GLU A 197 -19.42 4.29 -7.53
C GLU A 197 -20.73 3.50 -7.53
N TYR A 198 -20.68 2.16 -7.58
CA TYR A 198 -21.86 1.30 -7.56
C TYR A 198 -22.48 1.23 -6.16
N PHE A 199 -21.67 0.95 -5.14
CA PHE A 199 -22.16 0.83 -3.75
C PHE A 199 -22.16 2.13 -2.96
N LYS A 200 -21.53 3.20 -3.49
CA LYS A 200 -21.31 4.49 -2.81
C LYS A 200 -20.57 4.34 -1.47
N CYS A 201 -19.60 3.44 -1.43
CA CYS A 201 -18.78 3.16 -0.26
C CYS A 201 -17.35 2.79 -0.66
N TYR A 202 -16.44 2.75 0.30
CA TYR A 202 -15.08 2.27 0.10
C TYR A 202 -15.07 0.75 0.11
N ILE A 203 -14.31 0.14 -0.80
CA ILE A 203 -14.00 -1.29 -0.83
C ILE A 203 -12.52 -1.44 -0.51
N TYR A 204 -12.20 -2.34 0.42
CA TYR A 204 -10.85 -2.81 0.64
C TYR A 204 -10.70 -4.22 0.06
N VAL A 205 -9.79 -4.37 -0.89
CA VAL A 205 -9.40 -5.64 -1.49
C VAL A 205 -8.15 -6.14 -0.79
N HIS A 206 -8.19 -7.37 -0.27
CA HIS A 206 -7.03 -8.00 0.38
C HIS A 206 -7.13 -9.52 0.34
N LEU A 207 -6.11 -10.21 0.86
CA LEU A 207 -6.14 -11.65 1.12
C LEU A 207 -6.41 -11.86 2.61
N ASN A 208 -7.39 -12.72 2.92
CA ASN A 208 -7.74 -13.05 4.30
C ASN A 208 -6.60 -13.77 5.04
N LEU A 209 -6.63 -13.70 6.38
CA LEU A 209 -5.60 -14.30 7.24
C LEU A 209 -5.50 -15.83 7.13
N ASP A 210 -6.63 -16.51 6.88
CA ASP A 210 -6.72 -17.99 6.91
C ASP A 210 -6.31 -18.65 5.57
N GLY A 211 -5.72 -17.87 4.65
CA GLY A 211 -5.24 -18.35 3.35
C GLY A 211 -6.32 -18.38 2.27
N PRO A 212 -5.93 -18.78 1.05
CA PRO A 212 -5.56 -17.93 -0.08
C PRO A 212 -6.77 -17.26 -0.76
N LYS A 213 -7.69 -16.67 0.01
CA LYS A 213 -8.93 -16.12 -0.52
C LYS A 213 -8.86 -14.62 -0.69
N VAL A 214 -9.25 -14.17 -1.88
CA VAL A 214 -9.47 -12.75 -2.15
C VAL A 214 -10.75 -12.36 -1.43
N ALA A 215 -10.64 -11.38 -0.53
CA ALA A 215 -11.72 -10.89 0.30
C ALA A 215 -11.93 -9.40 0.08
N LEU A 216 -13.20 -8.99 0.20
CA LEU A 216 -13.63 -7.61 0.15
C LEU A 216 -14.16 -7.18 1.51
N ARG A 217 -13.79 -5.99 1.97
CA ARG A 217 -14.48 -5.27 3.05
C ARG A 217 -15.06 -3.98 2.52
N THR A 218 -16.14 -3.51 3.15
CA THR A 218 -16.76 -2.23 2.81
C THR A 218 -16.76 -1.28 3.98
N ALA A 219 -16.68 0.02 3.73
CA ALA A 219 -16.82 1.05 4.76
C ALA A 219 -17.45 2.33 4.20
N PRO A 220 -18.21 3.09 5.01
CA PRO A 220 -18.73 4.39 4.60
C PRO A 220 -17.66 5.49 4.58
N LYS A 221 -16.53 5.27 5.27
CA LYS A 221 -15.37 6.18 5.34
C LYS A 221 -14.06 5.39 5.34
N PRO A 222 -12.92 5.98 4.96
CA PRO A 222 -11.64 5.29 5.00
C PRO A 222 -11.24 4.79 6.40
N GLU A 223 -11.60 5.51 7.47
CA GLU A 223 -11.38 5.07 8.86
C GLU A 223 -12.39 4.02 9.35
N GLY A 224 -13.34 3.60 8.51
CA GLY A 224 -14.37 2.62 8.84
C GLY A 224 -15.70 3.22 9.32
N PRO A 225 -16.54 2.43 10.03
CA PRO A 225 -16.30 1.03 10.37
C PRO A 225 -16.25 0.15 9.13
N TRP A 226 -15.24 -0.71 9.05
CA TRP A 226 -15.10 -1.71 8.00
C TRP A 226 -15.96 -2.94 8.30
N SER A 227 -16.58 -3.51 7.27
CA SER A 227 -17.32 -4.76 7.36
C SER A 227 -16.40 -5.96 7.64
N GLN A 228 -17.00 -7.10 7.98
CA GLN A 228 -16.31 -8.38 7.89
C GLN A 228 -15.96 -8.71 6.44
N ASP A 229 -15.09 -9.70 6.27
CA ASP A 229 -14.69 -10.21 4.96
C ASP A 229 -15.85 -10.83 4.21
N LYS A 230 -15.98 -10.42 2.95
CA LYS A 230 -16.74 -11.12 1.93
C LYS A 230 -15.75 -11.76 0.97
N GLU A 231 -15.55 -13.06 1.12
CA GLU A 231 -14.73 -13.85 0.21
C GLU A 231 -15.37 -13.86 -1.18
N VAL A 232 -14.59 -13.53 -2.22
CA VAL A 232 -15.04 -13.48 -3.63
C VAL A 232 -14.37 -14.52 -4.50
N TYR A 233 -13.23 -15.04 -4.07
CA TYR A 233 -12.46 -16.04 -4.80
C TYR A 233 -11.49 -16.77 -3.88
N GLU A 234 -11.24 -18.05 -4.15
CA GLU A 234 -10.23 -18.86 -3.45
C GLU A 234 -9.18 -19.30 -4.47
N ALA A 235 -7.94 -18.83 -4.29
CA ALA A 235 -6.85 -19.20 -5.17
C ALA A 235 -6.30 -20.58 -4.80
N THR A 236 -5.82 -21.33 -5.79
CA THR A 236 -5.03 -22.54 -5.53
C THR A 236 -3.55 -22.14 -5.45
N PRO A 237 -2.86 -22.32 -4.31
CA PRO A 237 -1.45 -22.00 -4.19
C PRO A 237 -0.60 -22.79 -5.18
N ILE A 238 0.24 -22.10 -5.94
CA ILE A 238 1.20 -22.72 -6.87
C ILE A 238 2.35 -23.29 -6.04
N ASP A 239 2.61 -24.59 -6.17
CA ASP A 239 3.68 -25.32 -5.46
C ASP A 239 3.66 -25.15 -3.93
N GLY A 240 2.47 -24.89 -3.34
CA GLY A 240 2.34 -24.61 -1.91
C GLY A 240 2.92 -23.25 -1.47
N GLY A 241 3.22 -22.36 -2.42
CA GLY A 241 3.75 -21.02 -2.16
C GLY A 241 2.70 -20.04 -1.60
N PHE A 242 3.16 -18.83 -1.29
CA PHE A 242 2.31 -17.79 -0.71
C PHE A 242 1.37 -17.15 -1.73
N VAL A 243 0.15 -16.83 -1.28
CA VAL A 243 -0.84 -16.02 -2.00
C VAL A 243 -1.11 -14.75 -1.22
N TYR A 244 -0.87 -13.58 -1.80
CA TYR A 244 -0.90 -12.30 -1.07
C TYR A 244 -1.11 -11.09 -2.00
N ALA A 245 -1.24 -9.90 -1.38
CA ALA A 245 -1.33 -8.58 -2.02
C ALA A 245 -2.45 -8.47 -3.08
N GLY A 246 -3.70 -8.34 -2.61
CA GLY A 246 -4.86 -8.13 -3.47
C GLY A 246 -4.93 -6.67 -3.94
N VAL A 247 -4.78 -6.44 -5.24
CA VAL A 247 -4.71 -5.10 -5.85
C VAL A 247 -5.87 -4.93 -6.82
N ALA A 248 -6.55 -3.79 -6.76
CA ALA A 248 -7.75 -3.51 -7.53
C ALA A 248 -7.47 -2.59 -8.73
N TYR A 249 -8.10 -2.86 -9.87
CA TYR A 249 -8.00 -2.04 -11.08
C TYR A 249 -9.35 -1.38 -11.39
N PRO A 250 -9.77 -0.37 -10.60
CA PRO A 250 -11.10 0.25 -10.73
C PRO A 250 -11.29 0.99 -12.05
N TYR A 251 -10.21 1.43 -12.69
CA TYR A 251 -10.26 2.14 -13.98
C TYR A 251 -10.70 1.25 -15.16
N LEU A 252 -10.69 -0.08 -15.02
CA LEU A 252 -11.15 -1.00 -16.07
C LEU A 252 -12.69 -1.10 -16.15
N ASP A 253 -13.40 -0.63 -15.13
CA ASP A 253 -14.85 -0.46 -15.14
C ASP A 253 -15.29 0.65 -14.18
N GLU A 254 -15.30 1.89 -14.68
CA GLU A 254 -15.67 3.07 -13.90
C GLU A 254 -17.15 3.08 -13.45
N THR A 255 -18.01 2.20 -13.99
CA THR A 255 -19.38 2.04 -13.47
C THR A 255 -19.40 1.42 -12.08
N GLY A 256 -18.31 0.74 -11.70
CA GLY A 256 -18.15 0.03 -10.44
C GLY A 256 -18.96 -1.25 -10.35
N LYS A 257 -19.64 -1.70 -11.43
CA LYS A 257 -20.41 -2.95 -11.45
C LYS A 257 -19.52 -4.19 -11.45
N THR A 258 -18.30 -4.05 -11.98
CA THR A 258 -17.28 -5.08 -11.90
C THR A 258 -16.01 -4.53 -11.28
N LEU A 259 -15.24 -5.41 -10.66
CA LEU A 259 -13.94 -5.09 -10.09
C LEU A 259 -12.92 -6.12 -10.55
N THR A 260 -11.98 -5.68 -11.38
CA THR A 260 -10.82 -6.49 -11.75
C THR A 260 -9.81 -6.42 -10.61
N ILE A 261 -9.32 -7.58 -10.17
CA ILE A 261 -8.42 -7.73 -9.02
C ILE A 261 -7.24 -8.61 -9.44
N ALA A 262 -6.03 -8.14 -9.19
CA ALA A 262 -4.82 -8.93 -9.27
C ALA A 262 -4.35 -9.37 -7.88
N TYR A 263 -3.64 -10.48 -7.81
CA TYR A 263 -2.95 -10.93 -6.59
C TYR A 263 -1.70 -11.73 -6.95
N THR A 264 -0.76 -11.79 -6.01
CA THR A 264 0.45 -12.61 -6.17
C THR A 264 0.18 -14.03 -5.70
N ASN A 265 0.60 -15.02 -6.48
CA ASN A 265 0.58 -16.45 -6.16
C ASN A 265 1.94 -17.05 -6.54
N ASN A 266 2.80 -17.29 -5.55
CA ASN A 266 4.16 -17.81 -5.75
C ASN A 266 4.98 -17.06 -6.83
N ASN A 267 5.06 -15.72 -6.74
CA ASN A 267 5.70 -14.82 -7.72
C ASN A 267 5.03 -14.74 -9.11
N HIS A 268 3.88 -15.38 -9.30
CA HIS A 268 3.02 -15.14 -10.45
C HIS A 268 1.93 -14.14 -10.09
N THR A 269 1.66 -13.18 -10.98
CA THR A 269 0.47 -12.34 -10.86
C THR A 269 -0.70 -13.06 -11.51
N GLN A 270 -1.78 -13.27 -10.77
CA GLN A 270 -3.05 -13.80 -11.29
C GLN A 270 -4.12 -12.73 -11.20
N VAL A 271 -5.10 -12.80 -12.09
CA VAL A 271 -6.16 -11.79 -12.20
C VAL A 271 -7.53 -12.48 -12.19
N ILE A 272 -8.46 -11.91 -11.45
CA ILE A 272 -9.88 -12.26 -11.46
C ILE A 272 -10.72 -11.01 -11.78
N LYS A 273 -11.94 -11.24 -12.26
CA LYS A 273 -12.95 -10.19 -12.42
C LYS A 273 -14.18 -10.55 -11.63
N VAL A 274 -14.51 -9.73 -10.64
CA VAL A 274 -15.71 -9.87 -9.81
C VAL A 274 -16.82 -9.06 -10.44
N THR A 275 -18.04 -9.62 -10.50
CA THR A 275 -19.25 -8.89 -10.91
C THR A 275 -20.17 -8.75 -9.70
N PHE A 276 -20.65 -7.55 -9.45
CA PHE A 276 -21.58 -7.26 -8.36
C PHE A 276 -23.03 -7.35 -8.85
N GLU A 277 -23.89 -7.92 -8.02
CA GLU A 277 -25.34 -8.05 -8.24
C GLU A 277 -26.10 -7.10 -7.31
#